data_AF-A0A6P6W9T0-F1
#
_entry.id   AF-A0A6P6W9T0-F1
#
_cell.length_a   1.000
_cell.length_b   1.000
_cell.length_c   1.000
_cell.angle_alpha   90.00
_cell.angle_beta   90.00
_cell.angle_gamma   90.00
#
_symmetry.space_group_name_H-M   'P 1'
#
loop_
_entity.id
_entity.type
_entity.pdbx_description
1 polymer ?
#
loop_
_entity_poly.entity_id
_entity_poly.type
_entity_poly.pdbx_seq_one_letter_code
_entity_poly.pdbx_strand_id
1 'polypeptide(L)'
;MVGMWWWKNKREVRLLVHLLLPLSVHFVAEEMTKSVLVDVTTNVLCPGQSTCPEAIDLNGLQQTTVGIFKMVVLPVLGQLSDDYGRKPLLLATFSADILPFAVLAINKSKGFVYAFYVLRFVSLIFSQGSIYCIAAAYLADVVDDNKKATGFSWMMGLISASRVLGNVLARFLPGTCFFEVAIALLIFCPVYMTLFLAETITPAPKVDQCLPYFKKAFKLIQEQYDNIRYAAGVVISSPTLKSVSLALFFYELGMSGATSTLLYYLKAAFGFDKNQFSEILMVVDIGAVISQLLVLPIITPLVGEKLILCAALLSNAVYALLFGLAWAPWVTYSIAAFGVVNVLVRPSSFALISKAASSTDQGKAQGIILGVQSFSSLLSPLAMTPLTNLFLSRDAPFNCKGFSFVCASLSVAIALCFAFMLKPDTSKKPLEVDAEHNKAPLLS
;
A
#
# COMPACT_ATOMS: atom_id res chain seq x y z
N MET A 1 19.76 17.33 4.07
CA MET A 1 19.85 18.01 2.76
C MET A 1 20.88 17.37 1.81
N VAL A 2 20.93 16.03 1.66
CA VAL A 2 21.98 15.35 0.85
C VAL A 2 21.44 14.70 -0.44
N GLY A 3 20.13 14.72 -0.71
CA GLY A 3 19.54 13.96 -1.85
C GLY A 3 19.13 14.74 -3.10
N MET A 4 18.86 16.04 -3.02
CA MET A 4 18.24 16.80 -4.13
C MET A 4 19.23 17.33 -5.18
N TRP A 5 20.53 17.12 -5.01
CA TRP A 5 21.56 17.71 -5.89
C TRP A 5 21.58 17.14 -7.33
N TRP A 6 20.80 16.09 -7.59
CA TRP A 6 20.76 15.38 -8.88
C TRP A 6 19.68 15.88 -9.85
N TRP A 7 18.69 16.64 -9.37
CA TRP A 7 17.66 17.21 -10.25
C TRP A 7 18.11 18.56 -10.80
N LYS A 8 18.72 18.52 -11.99
CA LYS A 8 19.15 19.73 -12.72
C LYS A 8 17.98 20.60 -13.17
N ASN A 9 16.76 20.05 -13.30
CA ASN A 9 15.60 20.78 -13.78
C ASN A 9 14.78 21.38 -12.61
N LYS A 10 14.87 22.71 -12.42
CA LYS A 10 14.14 23.42 -11.38
C LYS A 10 12.61 23.26 -11.49
N ARG A 11 12.07 22.99 -12.68
CA ARG A 11 10.63 22.80 -12.90
C ARG A 11 10.14 21.46 -12.37
N GLU A 12 10.86 20.37 -12.67
CA GLU A 12 10.57 19.02 -12.14
C GLU A 12 10.58 19.02 -10.61
N VAL A 13 11.63 19.61 -10.01
CA VAL A 13 11.76 19.72 -8.55
C VAL A 13 10.56 20.42 -7.95
N ARG A 14 10.12 21.54 -8.55
CA ARG A 14 9.01 22.32 -8.05
C ARG A 14 7.70 21.51 -8.08
N LEU A 15 7.39 20.89 -9.21
CA LEU A 15 6.17 20.06 -9.36
C LEU A 15 6.14 18.92 -8.34
N LEU A 16 7.28 18.26 -8.17
CA LEU A 16 7.39 17.11 -7.28
C LEU A 16 7.34 17.51 -5.80
N VAL A 17 7.90 18.66 -5.41
CA VAL A 17 7.70 19.20 -4.05
C VAL A 17 6.22 19.50 -3.77
N HIS A 18 5.48 20.04 -4.74
CA HIS A 18 4.05 20.33 -4.56
C HIS A 18 3.17 19.07 -4.51
N LEU A 19 3.62 17.93 -5.05
CA LEU A 19 2.98 16.63 -4.84
C LEU A 19 3.40 16.00 -3.49
N LEU A 20 4.70 15.96 -3.23
CA LEU A 20 5.28 15.20 -2.11
C LEU A 20 4.94 15.80 -0.75
N LEU A 21 4.83 17.14 -0.63
CA LEU A 21 4.47 17.79 0.62
C LEU A 21 3.06 17.39 1.12
N PRO A 22 1.96 17.61 0.38
CA PRO A 22 0.63 17.22 0.83
C PRO A 22 0.51 15.70 0.98
N LEU A 23 1.18 14.90 0.13
CA LEU A 23 1.25 13.45 0.28
C LEU A 23 1.85 13.06 1.64
N SER A 24 2.97 13.70 2.01
CA SER A 24 3.63 13.48 3.30
C SER A 24 2.71 13.83 4.47
N VAL A 25 2.10 15.02 4.44
CA VAL A 25 1.20 15.49 5.49
C VAL A 25 -0.01 14.56 5.65
N HIS A 26 -0.56 14.04 4.55
CA HIS A 26 -1.65 13.06 4.60
C HIS A 26 -1.23 11.77 5.30
N PHE A 27 -0.07 11.21 4.98
CA PHE A 27 0.43 9.99 5.66
C PHE A 27 0.81 10.24 7.12
N VAL A 28 1.28 11.44 7.48
CA VAL A 28 1.44 11.84 8.90
C VAL A 28 0.10 11.73 9.62
N ALA A 29 -0.95 12.34 9.05
CA ALA A 29 -2.28 12.38 9.65
C ALA A 29 -2.93 10.99 9.71
N GLU A 30 -2.80 10.18 8.66
CA GLU A 30 -3.33 8.82 8.66
C GLU A 30 -2.61 7.95 9.71
N GLU A 31 -1.27 7.99 9.74
CA GLU A 31 -0.50 7.13 10.64
C GLU A 31 -0.74 7.48 12.10
N MET A 32 -0.74 8.77 12.45
CA MET A 32 -0.92 9.17 13.84
C MET A 32 -2.25 8.66 14.41
N THR A 33 -3.30 8.60 13.60
CA THR A 33 -4.62 8.13 14.04
C THR A 33 -4.68 6.63 14.34
N LYS A 34 -3.81 5.80 13.75
CA LYS A 34 -3.88 4.33 13.91
C LYS A 34 -3.72 3.89 15.36
N SER A 35 -2.73 4.44 16.07
CA SER A 35 -2.48 4.12 17.49
C SER A 35 -3.65 4.53 18.39
N VAL A 36 -4.26 5.69 18.12
CA VAL A 36 -5.35 6.22 18.94
C VAL A 36 -6.67 5.53 18.65
N LEU A 37 -6.91 5.15 17.38
CA LEU A 37 -8.18 4.58 16.95
C LEU A 37 -8.47 3.26 17.64
N VAL A 38 -7.45 2.42 17.86
CA VAL A 38 -7.60 1.15 18.58
C VAL A 38 -8.05 1.39 20.01
N ASP A 39 -7.45 2.36 20.71
CA ASP A 39 -7.86 2.69 22.08
C ASP A 39 -9.26 3.28 22.14
N VAL A 40 -9.59 4.22 21.25
CA VAL A 40 -10.92 4.85 21.20
C VAL A 40 -12.00 3.82 20.89
N THR A 41 -11.80 2.97 19.88
CA THR A 41 -12.80 1.97 19.46
C THR A 41 -13.01 0.92 20.54
N THR A 42 -11.93 0.39 21.12
CA THR A 42 -12.01 -0.63 22.18
C THR A 42 -12.64 -0.07 23.47
N ASN A 43 -12.26 1.12 23.91
CA ASN A 43 -12.80 1.73 25.13
C ASN A 43 -14.30 2.07 25.01
N VAL A 44 -14.75 2.46 23.81
CA VAL A 44 -16.15 2.84 23.57
C VAL A 44 -17.04 1.61 23.34
N LEU A 45 -16.60 0.65 22.54
CA LEU A 45 -17.41 -0.53 22.20
C LEU A 45 -17.41 -1.56 23.33
N CYS A 46 -16.24 -1.83 23.92
CA CYS A 46 -16.05 -2.85 24.96
C CYS A 46 -15.42 -2.25 26.24
N PRO A 47 -16.15 -1.39 26.98
CA PRO A 47 -15.59 -0.70 28.14
C PRO A 47 -15.17 -1.69 29.24
N GLY A 48 -13.93 -1.53 29.74
CA GLY A 48 -13.39 -2.34 30.84
C GLY A 48 -12.95 -3.76 30.46
N GLN A 49 -13.00 -4.13 29.17
CA GLN A 49 -12.55 -5.44 28.70
C GLN A 49 -11.15 -5.35 28.07
N SER A 50 -10.32 -6.37 28.32
CA SER A 50 -8.98 -6.48 27.71
C SER A 50 -9.04 -6.87 26.23
N THR A 51 -10.13 -7.50 25.80
CA THR A 51 -10.38 -7.90 24.42
C THR A 51 -11.68 -7.27 23.94
N CYS A 52 -11.75 -6.93 22.65
CA CYS A 52 -12.97 -6.38 22.06
C CYS A 52 -13.24 -7.07 20.72
N PRO A 53 -13.93 -8.23 20.73
CA PRO A 53 -14.24 -8.97 19.52
C PRO A 53 -14.98 -8.12 18.48
N GLU A 54 -15.90 -7.27 18.95
CA GLU A 54 -16.68 -6.37 18.11
C GLU A 54 -15.81 -5.40 17.32
N ALA A 55 -14.83 -4.74 17.96
CA ALA A 55 -13.94 -3.81 17.26
C ALA A 55 -13.04 -4.53 16.25
N ILE A 56 -12.61 -5.75 16.58
CA ILE A 56 -11.79 -6.60 15.71
C ILE A 56 -12.61 -7.03 14.49
N ASP A 57 -13.86 -7.47 14.68
CA ASP A 57 -14.76 -7.89 13.61
C ASP A 57 -15.13 -6.72 12.69
N LEU A 58 -15.43 -5.54 13.24
CA LEU A 58 -15.71 -4.34 12.44
C LEU A 58 -14.50 -3.93 11.60
N ASN A 59 -13.30 -3.96 12.16
CA ASN A 59 -12.08 -3.66 11.40
C ASN A 59 -11.80 -4.73 10.33
N GLY A 60 -11.98 -6.00 10.66
CA GLY A 60 -11.81 -7.11 9.72
C GLY A 60 -12.82 -7.05 8.56
N LEU A 61 -14.08 -6.74 8.85
CA LEU A 61 -15.13 -6.53 7.85
C LEU A 61 -14.79 -5.35 6.95
N GLN A 62 -14.36 -4.22 7.52
CA GLN A 62 -13.96 -3.04 6.76
C GLN A 62 -12.81 -3.36 5.80
N GLN A 63 -11.74 -4.04 6.25
CA GLN A 63 -10.60 -4.40 5.40
C GLN A 63 -10.97 -5.42 4.33
N THR A 64 -11.78 -6.42 4.68
CA THR A 64 -12.32 -7.42 3.74
C THR A 64 -13.07 -6.74 2.61
N THR A 65 -14.05 -5.91 2.97
CA THR A 65 -14.92 -5.30 1.98
C THR A 65 -14.15 -4.29 1.12
N VAL A 66 -13.23 -3.53 1.71
CA VAL A 66 -12.33 -2.67 0.94
C VAL A 66 -11.48 -3.49 -0.05
N GLY A 67 -10.99 -4.68 0.34
CA GLY A 67 -10.28 -5.60 -0.57
C GLY A 67 -11.10 -6.00 -1.80
N ILE A 68 -12.41 -6.26 -1.66
CA ILE A 68 -13.33 -6.55 -2.77
C ILE A 68 -13.36 -5.39 -3.76
N PHE A 69 -13.60 -4.19 -3.25
CA PHE A 69 -13.80 -3.02 -4.11
C PHE A 69 -12.49 -2.53 -4.73
N LYS A 70 -11.33 -2.69 -4.06
CA LYS A 70 -10.02 -2.28 -4.57
C LYS A 70 -9.70 -2.86 -5.95
N MET A 71 -10.05 -4.13 -6.20
CA MET A 71 -9.78 -4.79 -7.47
C MET A 71 -10.42 -4.08 -8.67
N VAL A 72 -11.57 -3.43 -8.47
CA VAL A 72 -12.31 -2.71 -9.51
C VAL A 72 -11.99 -1.21 -9.45
N VAL A 73 -11.95 -0.64 -8.25
CA VAL A 73 -11.84 0.81 -8.04
C VAL A 73 -10.44 1.34 -8.36
N LEU A 74 -9.37 0.61 -8.06
CA LEU A 74 -8.00 1.08 -8.39
C LEU A 74 -7.79 1.25 -9.91
N PRO A 75 -8.12 0.26 -10.77
CA PRO A 75 -8.01 0.44 -12.22
C PRO A 75 -8.92 1.54 -12.75
N VAL A 76 -10.17 1.63 -12.27
CA VAL A 76 -11.14 2.65 -12.70
C VAL A 76 -10.65 4.05 -12.33
N LEU A 77 -10.19 4.26 -11.10
CA LEU A 77 -9.64 5.55 -10.68
C LEU A 77 -8.33 5.90 -11.38
N GLY A 78 -7.52 4.90 -11.73
CA GLY A 78 -6.33 5.09 -12.58
C GLY A 78 -6.71 5.65 -13.96
N GLN A 79 -7.66 5.00 -14.64
CA GLN A 79 -8.16 5.46 -15.95
C GLN A 79 -8.87 6.82 -15.87
N LEU A 80 -9.71 7.04 -14.86
CA LEU A 80 -10.34 8.34 -14.63
C LEU A 80 -9.30 9.42 -14.38
N SER A 81 -8.19 9.08 -13.73
CA SER A 81 -7.09 10.01 -13.54
C SER A 81 -6.32 10.29 -14.83
N ASP A 82 -6.26 9.33 -15.77
CA ASP A 82 -5.69 9.53 -17.10
C ASP A 82 -6.60 10.45 -17.95
N ASP A 83 -7.93 10.27 -17.86
CA ASP A 83 -8.91 10.98 -18.68
C ASP A 83 -9.24 12.39 -18.18
N TYR A 84 -9.43 12.55 -16.86
CA TYR A 84 -9.90 13.79 -16.23
C TYR A 84 -8.77 14.60 -15.56
N GLY A 85 -7.55 14.05 -15.52
CA GLY A 85 -6.38 14.68 -14.91
C GLY A 85 -5.98 14.10 -13.55
N ARG A 86 -4.72 14.26 -13.17
CA ARG A 86 -4.16 13.74 -11.92
C ARG A 86 -4.60 14.56 -10.71
N LYS A 87 -4.59 15.89 -10.83
CA LYS A 87 -4.93 16.82 -9.73
C LYS A 87 -6.35 16.62 -9.19
N PRO A 88 -7.42 16.60 -10.00
CA PRO A 88 -8.79 16.49 -9.46
C PRO A 88 -9.02 15.15 -8.75
N LEU A 89 -8.44 14.06 -9.25
CA LEU A 89 -8.58 12.74 -8.62
C LEU A 89 -7.77 12.64 -7.32
N LEU A 90 -6.58 13.26 -7.23
CA LEU A 90 -5.86 13.40 -5.96
C LEU A 90 -6.65 14.22 -4.94
N LEU A 91 -7.25 15.35 -5.36
CA LEU A 91 -8.09 16.16 -4.48
C LEU A 91 -9.29 15.39 -3.94
N ALA A 92 -9.99 14.64 -4.80
CA ALA A 92 -11.14 13.83 -4.41
C ALA A 92 -10.75 12.72 -3.41
N THR A 93 -9.66 11.99 -3.68
CA THR A 93 -9.21 10.89 -2.82
C THR A 93 -8.75 11.36 -1.45
N PHE A 94 -8.00 12.48 -1.37
CA PHE A 94 -7.58 13.04 -0.08
C PHE A 94 -8.75 13.63 0.71
N SER A 95 -9.72 14.25 0.02
CA SER A 95 -10.88 14.85 0.68
C SER A 95 -11.82 13.80 1.29
N ALA A 96 -11.89 12.61 0.70
CA ALA A 96 -12.70 11.51 1.21
C ALA A 96 -12.32 11.13 2.65
N ASP A 97 -11.04 11.21 3.00
CA ASP A 97 -10.53 10.83 4.32
C ASP A 97 -10.85 11.86 5.42
N ILE A 98 -11.27 13.08 5.10
CA ILE A 98 -11.58 14.12 6.09
C ILE A 98 -12.82 13.74 6.91
N LEU A 99 -13.88 13.30 6.23
CA LEU A 99 -15.21 13.11 6.83
C LEU A 99 -15.24 12.05 7.95
N PRO A 100 -14.62 10.86 7.80
CA PRO A 100 -14.56 9.87 8.89
C PRO A 100 -13.94 10.46 10.16
N PHE A 101 -12.76 11.09 10.05
CA PHE A 101 -12.08 11.63 11.22
C PHE A 101 -12.80 12.84 11.83
N ALA A 102 -13.50 13.64 11.01
CA ALA A 102 -14.37 14.71 11.48
C ALA A 102 -15.44 14.23 12.47
N VAL A 103 -16.05 13.06 12.20
CA VAL A 103 -17.04 12.47 13.10
C VAL A 103 -16.44 12.15 14.48
N LEU A 104 -15.22 11.59 14.53
CA LEU A 104 -14.55 11.28 15.80
C LEU A 104 -14.05 12.51 16.57
N ALA A 105 -13.82 13.64 15.89
CA ALA A 105 -13.53 14.90 16.58
C ALA A 105 -14.77 15.50 17.25
N ILE A 106 -15.97 15.34 16.64
CA ILE A 106 -17.21 15.90 17.17
C ILE A 106 -17.62 15.17 18.45
N ASN A 107 -17.69 13.84 18.42
CA ASN A 107 -18.11 13.04 19.57
C ASN A 107 -17.56 11.61 19.45
N LYS A 108 -17.28 10.99 20.60
CA LYS A 108 -16.73 9.63 20.73
C LYS A 108 -17.73 8.66 21.35
N SER A 109 -19.04 8.93 21.22
CA SER A 109 -20.09 8.00 21.66
C SER A 109 -20.19 6.79 20.72
N LYS A 110 -20.82 5.71 21.19
CA LYS A 110 -21.00 4.47 20.40
C LYS A 110 -21.57 4.74 19.01
N GLY A 111 -22.62 5.57 18.91
CA GLY A 111 -23.23 5.93 17.63
C GLY A 111 -22.26 6.62 16.66
N PHE A 112 -21.40 7.50 17.16
CA PHE A 112 -20.38 8.18 16.35
C PHE A 112 -19.25 7.24 15.92
N VAL A 113 -18.89 6.25 16.75
CA VAL A 113 -17.91 5.22 16.36
C VAL A 113 -18.44 4.34 15.24
N TYR A 114 -19.71 3.91 15.26
CA TYR A 114 -20.30 3.19 14.12
C TYR A 114 -20.40 4.08 12.88
N ALA A 115 -20.79 5.35 13.02
CA ALA A 115 -20.78 6.30 11.93
C ALA A 115 -19.38 6.48 11.33
N PHE A 116 -18.34 6.52 12.17
CA PHE A 116 -16.95 6.51 11.74
C PHE A 116 -16.63 5.26 10.90
N TYR A 117 -16.98 4.05 11.35
CA TYR A 117 -16.72 2.83 10.56
C TYR A 117 -17.43 2.86 9.19
N VAL A 118 -18.67 3.31 9.13
CA VAL A 118 -19.43 3.43 7.86
C VAL A 118 -18.77 4.44 6.91
N LEU A 119 -18.42 5.63 7.42
CA LEU A 119 -17.77 6.66 6.61
C LEU A 119 -16.35 6.26 6.22
N ARG A 120 -15.61 5.64 7.13
CA ARG A 120 -14.24 5.17 6.91
C ARG A 120 -14.24 4.05 5.87
N PHE A 121 -15.23 3.17 5.89
CA PHE A 121 -15.43 2.17 4.87
C PHE A 121 -15.55 2.78 3.47
N VAL A 122 -16.47 3.74 3.29
CA VAL A 122 -16.64 4.44 2.00
C VAL A 122 -15.34 5.15 1.62
N SER A 123 -14.72 5.88 2.54
CA SER A 123 -13.47 6.59 2.28
C SER A 123 -12.37 5.66 1.79
N LEU A 124 -12.14 4.53 2.47
CA LEU A 124 -11.07 3.59 2.14
C LEU A 124 -11.26 2.93 0.77
N ILE A 125 -12.49 2.73 0.31
CA ILE A 125 -12.75 2.26 -1.06
C ILE A 125 -12.16 3.24 -2.08
N PHE A 126 -12.34 4.53 -1.88
CA PHE A 126 -11.87 5.56 -2.80
C PHE A 126 -10.39 5.90 -2.59
N SER A 127 -9.92 6.03 -1.35
CA SER A 127 -8.60 6.58 -1.03
C SER A 127 -7.51 5.50 -0.95
N GLN A 128 -7.80 4.34 -0.36
CA GLN A 128 -6.77 3.37 0.02
C GLN A 128 -6.18 2.67 -1.21
N GLY A 129 -4.92 2.97 -1.51
CA GLY A 129 -4.20 2.46 -2.68
C GLY A 129 -4.31 3.37 -3.90
N SER A 130 -5.45 4.05 -4.09
CA SER A 130 -5.65 5.02 -5.17
C SER A 130 -4.74 6.25 -5.01
N ILE A 131 -4.58 6.77 -3.79
CA ILE A 131 -3.66 7.87 -3.50
C ILE A 131 -2.24 7.52 -3.97
N TYR A 132 -1.77 6.32 -3.63
CA TYR A 132 -0.45 5.83 -4.05
C TYR A 132 -0.36 5.66 -5.57
N CYS A 133 -1.38 5.04 -6.19
CA CYS A 133 -1.42 4.79 -7.63
C CYS A 133 -1.37 6.10 -8.43
N ILE A 134 -2.21 7.07 -8.08
CA ILE A 134 -2.29 8.35 -8.79
C ILE A 134 -1.04 9.21 -8.53
N ALA A 135 -0.50 9.20 -7.31
CA ALA A 135 0.76 9.90 -7.00
C ALA A 135 1.96 9.28 -7.75
N ALA A 136 1.99 7.95 -7.86
CA ALA A 136 2.99 7.23 -8.66
C ALA A 136 2.87 7.57 -10.15
N ALA A 137 1.65 7.67 -10.68
CA ALA A 137 1.42 8.08 -12.06
C ALA A 137 1.86 9.54 -12.29
N TYR A 138 1.50 10.47 -11.41
CA TYR A 138 1.97 11.87 -11.47
C TYR A 138 3.50 11.96 -11.46
N LEU A 139 4.16 11.22 -10.57
CA LEU A 139 5.62 11.16 -10.51
C LEU A 139 6.21 10.64 -11.83
N ALA A 140 5.61 9.61 -12.43
CA ALA A 140 6.03 9.07 -13.72
C ALA A 140 5.80 10.04 -14.89
N ASP A 141 4.80 10.92 -14.81
CA ASP A 141 4.52 11.96 -15.80
C ASP A 141 5.56 13.09 -15.76
N VAL A 142 6.18 13.35 -14.59
CA VAL A 142 7.13 14.45 -14.40
C VAL A 142 8.59 14.02 -14.52
N VAL A 143 8.93 12.80 -14.11
CA VAL A 143 10.32 12.31 -14.01
C VAL A 143 10.75 11.58 -15.29
N ASP A 144 11.95 11.90 -15.79
CA ASP A 144 12.60 11.19 -16.90
C ASP A 144 12.67 9.68 -16.68
N ASP A 145 12.51 8.87 -17.74
CA ASP A 145 12.52 7.40 -17.67
C ASP A 145 13.69 6.81 -16.89
N ASN A 146 14.90 7.33 -17.11
CA ASN A 146 16.13 6.87 -16.45
C ASN A 146 16.17 7.15 -14.94
N LYS A 147 15.31 8.06 -14.43
CA LYS A 147 15.25 8.48 -13.03
C LYS A 147 13.98 8.01 -12.32
N LYS A 148 13.04 7.37 -13.02
CA LYS A 148 11.74 6.93 -12.46
C LYS A 148 11.92 6.01 -11.26
N ALA A 149 12.78 4.99 -11.36
CA ALA A 149 13.05 4.05 -10.28
C ALA A 149 13.55 4.76 -8.99
N THR A 150 14.48 5.72 -9.15
CA THR A 150 14.96 6.55 -8.05
C THR A 150 13.87 7.45 -7.49
N GLY A 151 13.07 8.09 -8.35
CA GLY A 151 11.92 8.89 -7.94
C GLY A 151 10.93 8.09 -7.09
N PHE A 152 10.59 6.86 -7.50
CA PHE A 152 9.68 6.00 -6.75
C PHE A 152 10.24 5.63 -5.38
N SER A 153 11.54 5.31 -5.31
CA SER A 153 12.22 5.02 -4.03
C SER A 153 12.19 6.23 -3.09
N TRP A 154 12.44 7.45 -3.60
CA TRP A 154 12.35 8.68 -2.81
C TRP A 154 10.93 8.96 -2.30
N MET A 155 9.93 8.81 -3.16
CA MET A 155 8.53 8.97 -2.77
C MET A 155 8.16 7.99 -1.65
N MET A 156 8.53 6.71 -1.78
CA MET A 156 8.29 5.70 -0.75
C MET A 156 9.01 6.01 0.56
N GLY A 157 10.30 6.36 0.49
CA GLY A 157 11.08 6.70 1.69
C GLY A 157 10.53 7.93 2.41
N LEU A 158 9.99 8.91 1.67
CA LEU A 158 9.31 10.07 2.25
C LEU A 158 7.97 9.70 2.89
N ILE A 159 7.19 8.80 2.29
CA ILE A 159 5.98 8.25 2.90
C ILE A 159 6.33 7.56 4.22
N SER A 160 7.37 6.71 4.25
CA SER A 160 7.84 6.08 5.47
C SER A 160 8.30 7.09 6.53
N ALA A 161 9.05 8.14 6.14
CA ALA A 161 9.47 9.19 7.06
C ALA A 161 8.27 9.99 7.62
N SER A 162 7.23 10.17 6.80
CA SER A 162 5.98 10.81 7.21
C SER A 162 5.24 9.97 8.25
N ARG A 163 5.23 8.64 8.09
CA ARG A 163 4.66 7.73 9.07
C ARG A 163 5.43 7.74 10.41
N VAL A 164 6.76 7.83 10.38
CA VAL A 164 7.58 8.06 11.60
C VAL A 164 7.10 9.33 12.32
N LEU A 165 6.98 10.45 11.59
CA LEU A 165 6.51 11.71 12.17
C LEU A 165 5.07 11.59 12.70
N GLY A 166 4.18 10.88 12.00
CA GLY A 166 2.83 10.57 12.48
C GLY A 166 2.85 9.82 13.81
N ASN A 167 3.69 8.80 13.96
CA ASN A 167 3.82 8.06 15.22
C ASN A 167 4.40 8.92 16.36
N VAL A 168 5.36 9.81 16.06
CA VAL A 168 5.86 10.81 17.03
C VAL A 168 4.73 11.72 17.50
N LEU A 169 3.96 12.27 16.55
CA LEU A 169 2.80 13.11 16.85
C LEU A 169 1.78 12.34 17.69
N ALA A 170 1.45 11.10 17.32
CA ALA A 170 0.55 10.26 18.10
C ALA A 170 0.99 10.18 19.56
N ARG A 171 2.26 9.84 19.83
CA ARG A 171 2.78 9.74 21.19
C ARG A 171 2.67 11.04 22.00
N PHE A 172 3.11 12.17 21.44
CA PHE A 172 3.26 13.41 22.20
C PHE A 172 2.01 14.29 22.22
N LEU A 173 1.06 14.09 21.29
CA LEU A 173 -0.18 14.87 21.29
C LEU A 173 -1.13 14.45 22.42
N PRO A 174 -1.67 15.41 23.19
CA PRO A 174 -2.69 15.13 24.19
C PRO A 174 -3.98 14.63 23.54
N GLY A 175 -4.69 13.72 24.22
CA GLY A 175 -5.91 13.09 23.69
C GLY A 175 -7.10 14.05 23.45
N THR A 176 -7.04 15.25 24.01
CA THR A 176 -8.07 16.29 23.90
C THR A 176 -8.04 17.05 22.57
N CYS A 177 -6.85 17.25 21.98
CA CYS A 177 -6.69 17.99 20.72
C CYS A 177 -6.31 17.08 19.54
N PHE A 178 -6.34 15.77 19.77
CA PHE A 178 -5.74 14.79 18.87
C PHE A 178 -6.44 14.73 17.51
N PHE A 179 -7.78 14.63 17.51
CA PHE A 179 -8.54 14.52 16.26
C PHE A 179 -8.66 15.87 15.55
N GLU A 180 -8.66 16.99 16.29
CA GLU A 180 -8.64 18.34 15.72
C GLU A 180 -7.36 18.56 14.90
N VAL A 181 -6.21 18.14 15.43
CA VAL A 181 -4.94 18.21 14.72
C VAL A 181 -4.94 17.27 13.51
N ALA A 182 -5.51 16.07 13.64
CA ALA A 182 -5.63 15.12 12.53
C ALA A 182 -6.39 15.72 11.35
N ILE A 183 -7.55 16.30 11.64
CA ILE A 183 -8.42 16.91 10.63
C ILE A 183 -7.77 18.15 10.03
N ALA A 184 -7.10 18.99 10.83
CA ALA A 184 -6.39 20.16 10.32
C ALA A 184 -5.32 19.77 9.29
N LEU A 185 -4.55 18.71 9.55
CA LEU A 185 -3.57 18.16 8.61
C LEU A 185 -4.25 17.58 7.36
N LEU A 186 -5.36 16.86 7.51
CA LEU A 186 -6.09 16.29 6.38
C LEU A 186 -6.74 17.37 5.50
N ILE A 187 -7.28 18.45 6.06
CA ILE A 187 -7.84 19.60 5.33
C ILE A 187 -6.73 20.40 4.63
N PHE A 188 -5.56 20.54 5.27
CA PHE A 188 -4.42 21.23 4.68
C PHE A 188 -4.03 20.62 3.32
N CYS A 189 -4.10 19.29 3.18
CA CYS A 189 -3.67 18.61 1.97
C CYS A 189 -4.43 19.02 0.69
N PRO A 190 -5.77 18.89 0.59
CA PRO A 190 -6.51 19.35 -0.58
C PRO A 190 -6.45 20.86 -0.76
N VAL A 191 -6.44 21.66 0.32
CA VAL A 191 -6.30 23.13 0.20
C VAL A 191 -4.94 23.52 -0.39
N TYR A 192 -3.87 22.86 0.02
CA TYR A 192 -2.55 23.10 -0.54
C TYR A 192 -2.47 22.64 -2.00
N MET A 193 -3.01 21.46 -2.31
CA MET A 193 -3.03 20.93 -3.67
C MET A 193 -3.85 21.79 -4.64
N THR A 194 -5.01 22.34 -4.23
CA THR A 194 -5.80 23.22 -5.10
C THR A 194 -4.99 24.45 -5.50
N LEU A 195 -4.26 25.05 -4.55
CA LEU A 195 -3.49 26.27 -4.76
C LEU A 195 -2.18 26.05 -5.53
N PHE A 196 -1.42 24.99 -5.22
CA PHE A 196 -0.03 24.87 -5.67
C PHE A 196 0.26 23.67 -6.59
N LEU A 197 -0.55 22.61 -6.56
CA LEU A 197 -0.31 21.46 -7.43
C LEU A 197 -0.74 21.81 -8.85
N ALA A 198 0.19 21.68 -9.81
CA ALA A 198 -0.12 21.85 -11.21
C ALA A 198 -0.61 20.53 -11.80
N GLU A 199 -1.54 20.61 -12.75
CA GLU A 199 -2.00 19.45 -13.52
C GLU A 199 -0.94 19.03 -14.54
N THR A 200 -0.70 17.72 -14.66
CA THR A 200 0.26 17.15 -15.63
C THR A 200 -0.40 16.76 -16.93
N ILE A 201 -1.68 16.39 -16.88
CA ILE A 201 -2.45 15.97 -18.05
C ILE A 201 -3.23 17.17 -18.59
N THR A 202 -2.89 17.63 -19.79
CA THR A 202 -3.77 18.51 -20.54
C THR A 202 -4.95 17.69 -21.07
N PRO A 203 -6.20 17.95 -20.64
CA PRO A 203 -7.34 17.22 -21.13
C PRO A 203 -7.44 17.40 -22.65
N ALA A 204 -7.51 16.29 -23.39
CA ALA A 204 -7.72 16.33 -24.82
C ALA A 204 -9.05 17.06 -25.12
N PRO A 205 -9.12 17.91 -26.17
CA PRO A 205 -10.38 18.53 -26.55
C PRO A 205 -11.41 17.45 -26.82
N LYS A 206 -12.51 17.47 -26.06
CA LYS A 206 -13.62 16.53 -26.21
C LYS A 206 -14.18 16.68 -27.62
N VAL A 207 -13.89 15.70 -28.49
CA VAL A 207 -14.70 15.49 -29.69
C VAL A 207 -16.03 14.97 -29.18
N ASP A 208 -17.05 15.82 -29.23
CA ASP A 208 -18.43 15.49 -28.93
C ASP A 208 -18.89 14.32 -29.81
N GLN A 209 -18.74 13.10 -29.31
CA GLN A 209 -19.47 11.95 -29.80
C GLN A 209 -20.59 11.66 -28.82
N CYS A 210 -21.76 12.17 -29.17
CA CYS A 210 -23.05 11.88 -28.57
C CYS A 210 -23.40 10.40 -28.83
N LEU A 211 -22.76 9.50 -28.09
CA LEU A 211 -23.13 8.09 -28.00
C LEU A 211 -23.80 7.86 -26.63
N PRO A 212 -24.88 7.04 -26.54
CA PRO A 212 -25.56 6.80 -25.28
C PRO A 212 -24.56 6.34 -24.21
N TYR A 213 -24.58 6.98 -23.04
CA TYR A 213 -23.64 6.75 -21.93
C TYR A 213 -23.47 5.26 -21.61
N PHE A 214 -24.56 4.50 -21.69
CA PHE A 214 -24.59 3.04 -21.50
C PHE A 214 -23.86 2.23 -22.58
N LYS A 215 -23.93 2.62 -23.86
CA LYS A 215 -23.18 1.94 -24.93
C LYS A 215 -21.68 2.21 -24.83
N LYS A 216 -21.30 3.43 -24.43
CA LYS A 216 -19.90 3.77 -24.16
C LYS A 216 -19.38 3.01 -22.94
N ALA A 217 -20.15 2.95 -21.85
CA ALA A 217 -19.81 2.17 -20.66
C ALA A 217 -19.69 0.67 -20.96
N PHE A 218 -20.62 0.08 -21.71
CA PHE A 218 -20.56 -1.35 -22.07
C PHE A 218 -19.38 -1.68 -22.98
N LYS A 219 -19.10 -0.83 -23.98
CA LYS A 219 -17.93 -0.97 -24.85
C LYS A 219 -16.62 -0.84 -24.07
N LEU A 220 -16.53 0.11 -23.13
CA LEU A 220 -15.38 0.27 -22.23
C LEU A 220 -15.17 -0.95 -21.34
N ILE A 221 -16.24 -1.51 -20.75
CA ILE A 221 -16.18 -2.73 -19.94
C ILE A 221 -15.70 -3.93 -20.78
N GLN A 222 -16.18 -4.05 -22.03
CA GLN A 222 -15.82 -5.15 -22.92
C GLN A 222 -14.36 -5.05 -23.41
N GLU A 223 -13.91 -3.86 -23.82
CA GLU A 223 -12.50 -3.60 -24.18
C GLU A 223 -11.57 -3.80 -22.97
N GLN A 224 -12.03 -3.46 -21.76
CA GLN A 224 -11.30 -3.70 -20.52
C GLN A 224 -11.21 -5.19 -20.19
N TYR A 225 -12.26 -5.97 -20.44
CA TYR A 225 -12.25 -7.42 -20.28
C TYR A 225 -11.25 -8.11 -21.22
N ASP A 226 -11.24 -7.74 -22.50
CA ASP A 226 -10.30 -8.31 -23.48
C ASP A 226 -8.84 -7.93 -23.15
N ASN A 227 -8.62 -6.70 -22.68
CA ASN A 227 -7.30 -6.25 -22.19
C ASN A 227 -6.85 -7.00 -20.93
N ILE A 228 -7.75 -7.24 -19.97
CA ILE A 228 -7.46 -8.04 -18.77
C ILE A 228 -7.16 -9.49 -19.15
N ARG A 229 -7.93 -10.08 -20.08
CA ARG A 229 -7.71 -11.45 -20.55
C ARG A 229 -6.35 -11.62 -21.22
N TYR A 230 -5.98 -10.68 -22.09
CA TYR A 230 -4.66 -10.65 -22.70
C TYR A 230 -3.55 -10.50 -21.65
N ALA A 231 -3.70 -9.55 -20.74
CA ALA A 231 -2.73 -9.30 -19.66
C ALA A 231 -2.55 -10.52 -18.74
N ALA A 232 -3.64 -11.21 -18.40
CA ALA A 232 -3.61 -12.45 -17.64
C ALA A 232 -2.88 -13.55 -18.43
N GLY A 233 -3.10 -13.63 -19.74
CA GLY A 233 -2.36 -14.50 -20.64
C GLY A 233 -0.84 -14.25 -20.58
N VAL A 234 -0.40 -12.99 -20.60
CA VAL A 234 1.03 -12.62 -20.47
C VAL A 234 1.61 -13.06 -19.13
N VAL A 235 0.90 -12.81 -18.02
CA VAL A 235 1.36 -13.19 -16.67
C VAL A 235 1.44 -14.70 -16.50
N ILE A 236 0.46 -15.45 -17.00
CA ILE A 236 0.41 -16.91 -16.88
C ILE A 236 1.44 -17.59 -17.78
N SER A 237 1.70 -17.03 -18.97
CA SER A 237 2.64 -17.61 -19.94
C SER A 237 4.11 -17.39 -19.54
N SER A 238 4.43 -16.30 -18.84
CA SER A 238 5.77 -16.07 -18.31
C SER A 238 5.97 -16.82 -16.99
N PRO A 239 6.90 -17.79 -16.91
CA PRO A 239 7.15 -18.53 -15.67
C PRO A 239 7.59 -17.62 -14.53
N THR A 240 8.34 -16.56 -14.83
CA THR A 240 8.79 -15.56 -13.85
C THR A 240 7.60 -14.77 -13.31
N LEU A 241 6.76 -14.19 -14.18
CA LEU A 241 5.60 -13.40 -13.74
C LEU A 241 4.58 -14.26 -12.98
N LYS A 242 4.35 -15.50 -13.41
CA LYS A 242 3.48 -16.45 -12.71
C LYS A 242 3.99 -16.74 -11.29
N SER A 243 5.28 -17.04 -11.14
CA SER A 243 5.87 -17.29 -9.81
C SER A 243 5.85 -16.05 -8.92
N VAL A 244 6.14 -14.86 -9.46
CA VAL A 244 6.02 -13.60 -8.69
C VAL A 244 4.58 -13.36 -8.25
N SER A 245 3.61 -13.55 -9.15
CA SER A 245 2.19 -13.38 -8.85
C SER A 245 1.73 -14.31 -7.74
N LEU A 246 2.13 -15.59 -7.76
CA LEU A 246 1.80 -16.55 -6.71
C LEU A 246 2.50 -16.21 -5.38
N ALA A 247 3.78 -15.81 -5.42
CA ALA A 247 4.49 -15.38 -4.23
C ALA A 247 3.80 -14.18 -3.57
N LEU A 248 3.44 -13.16 -4.36
CA LEU A 248 2.74 -11.98 -3.87
C LEU A 248 1.32 -12.28 -3.38
N PHE A 249 0.63 -13.23 -4.01
CA PHE A 249 -0.67 -13.71 -3.55
C PHE A 249 -0.58 -14.22 -2.11
N PHE A 250 0.32 -15.17 -1.84
CA PHE A 250 0.48 -15.79 -0.52
C PHE A 250 1.09 -14.84 0.52
N TYR A 251 1.98 -13.94 0.10
CA TYR A 251 2.50 -12.88 0.96
C TYR A 251 1.37 -11.96 1.45
N GLU A 252 0.56 -11.43 0.53
CA GLU A 252 -0.53 -10.52 0.86
C GLU A 252 -1.64 -11.25 1.64
N LEU A 253 -1.88 -12.54 1.33
CA LEU A 253 -2.83 -13.40 2.05
C LEU A 253 -2.44 -13.60 3.53
N GLY A 254 -1.15 -13.65 3.85
CA GLY A 254 -0.69 -13.74 5.23
C GLY A 254 -0.63 -12.38 5.92
N MET A 255 0.03 -11.42 5.28
CA MET A 255 0.43 -10.16 5.93
C MET A 255 -0.68 -9.11 6.03
N SER A 256 -1.65 -9.10 5.10
CA SER A 256 -2.74 -8.10 5.12
C SER A 256 -3.57 -8.20 6.39
N GLY A 257 -4.07 -9.40 6.69
CA GLY A 257 -4.87 -9.70 7.88
C GLY A 257 -4.05 -9.66 9.17
N ALA A 258 -2.79 -10.09 9.15
CA ALA A 258 -1.89 -9.92 10.29
C ALA A 258 -1.69 -8.44 10.65
N THR A 259 -1.53 -7.58 9.64
CA THR A 259 -1.39 -6.13 9.83
C THR A 259 -2.67 -5.51 10.35
N SER A 260 -3.84 -5.97 9.89
CA SER A 260 -5.13 -5.43 10.35
C SER A 260 -5.44 -5.76 11.81
N THR A 261 -4.98 -6.91 12.31
CA THR A 261 -5.24 -7.35 13.70
C THR A 261 -4.10 -7.08 14.68
N LEU A 262 -2.91 -6.66 14.21
CA LEU A 262 -1.70 -6.47 15.03
C LEU A 262 -1.92 -5.63 16.28
N LEU A 263 -2.48 -4.43 16.15
CA LEU A 263 -2.63 -3.54 17.31
C LEU A 263 -3.67 -4.07 18.31
N TYR A 264 -4.73 -4.72 17.82
CA TYR A 264 -5.72 -5.38 18.69
C TYR A 264 -5.13 -6.58 19.43
N TYR A 265 -4.29 -7.37 18.75
CA TYR A 265 -3.52 -8.45 19.37
C TYR A 265 -2.58 -7.92 20.45
N LEU A 266 -1.79 -6.87 20.15
CA LEU A 266 -0.89 -6.27 21.13
C LEU A 266 -1.62 -5.73 22.35
N LYS A 267 -2.80 -5.11 22.15
CA LYS A 267 -3.68 -4.69 23.25
C LYS A 267 -4.12 -5.87 24.11
N ALA A 268 -4.67 -6.91 23.48
CA ALA A 268 -5.27 -8.05 24.15
C ALA A 268 -4.24 -8.99 24.83
N ALA A 269 -3.08 -9.17 24.21
CA ALA A 269 -2.04 -10.07 24.69
C ALA A 269 -1.14 -9.41 25.74
N PHE A 270 -0.80 -8.12 25.55
CA PHE A 270 0.23 -7.43 26.32
C PHE A 270 -0.24 -6.17 27.03
N GLY A 271 -1.51 -5.77 26.86
CA GLY A 271 -2.06 -4.57 27.49
C GLY A 271 -1.54 -3.26 26.88
N PHE A 272 -1.13 -3.28 25.61
CA PHE A 272 -0.58 -2.09 24.97
C PHE A 272 -1.59 -0.95 24.92
N ASP A 273 -1.09 0.26 25.21
CA ASP A 273 -1.82 1.51 25.04
C ASP A 273 -1.36 2.26 23.78
N LYS A 274 -2.03 3.39 23.50
CA LYS A 274 -1.67 4.37 22.47
C LYS A 274 -0.16 4.63 22.39
N ASN A 275 0.50 4.87 23.51
CA ASN A 275 1.90 5.29 23.54
C ASN A 275 2.81 4.15 23.07
N GLN A 276 2.52 2.93 23.52
CA GLN A 276 3.25 1.73 23.13
C GLN A 276 2.98 1.34 21.67
N PHE A 277 1.75 1.53 21.17
CA PHE A 277 1.47 1.39 19.73
C PHE A 277 2.28 2.37 18.89
N SER A 278 2.36 3.64 19.30
CA SER A 278 3.14 4.64 18.57
C SER A 278 4.64 4.35 18.63
N GLU A 279 5.17 3.89 19.76
CA GLU A 279 6.58 3.48 19.88
C GLU A 279 6.93 2.32 18.93
N ILE A 280 6.14 1.24 18.94
CA ILE A 280 6.46 0.07 18.13
C ILE A 280 6.32 0.36 16.62
N LEU A 281 5.29 1.11 16.21
CA LEU A 281 5.11 1.52 14.82
C LEU A 281 6.23 2.47 14.37
N MET A 282 6.66 3.39 15.24
CA MET A 282 7.79 4.27 14.96
C MET A 282 9.08 3.48 14.70
N VAL A 283 9.38 2.45 15.50
CA VAL A 283 10.56 1.58 15.29
C VAL A 283 10.48 0.88 13.92
N VAL A 284 9.31 0.34 13.57
CA VAL A 284 9.10 -0.32 12.26
C VAL A 284 9.29 0.67 11.12
N ASP A 285 8.71 1.88 11.21
CA ASP A 285 8.80 2.88 10.15
C ASP A 285 10.20 3.50 10.03
N ILE A 286 10.97 3.63 11.11
CA ILE A 286 12.39 4.00 11.04
C ILE A 286 13.17 2.93 10.28
N GLY A 287 12.91 1.65 10.58
CA GLY A 287 13.46 0.53 9.82
C GLY A 287 13.08 0.59 8.34
N ALA A 288 11.83 0.95 8.03
CA ALA A 288 11.35 1.15 6.66
C ALA A 288 12.11 2.25 5.92
N VAL A 289 12.32 3.41 6.56
CA VAL A 289 13.09 4.54 6.00
C VAL A 289 14.52 4.10 5.68
N ILE A 290 15.20 3.46 6.63
CA ILE A 290 16.57 2.96 6.45
C ILE A 290 16.61 1.94 5.30
N SER A 291 15.67 1.01 5.28
CA SER A 291 15.60 -0.02 4.25
C SER A 291 15.39 0.53 2.84
N GLN A 292 14.45 1.46 2.68
CA GLN A 292 14.08 1.97 1.37
C GLN A 292 15.08 3.00 0.82
N LEU A 293 15.68 3.83 1.69
CA LEU A 293 16.59 4.91 1.27
C LEU A 293 18.07 4.50 1.25
N LEU A 294 18.50 3.57 2.11
CA LEU A 294 19.90 3.14 2.22
C LEU A 294 20.09 1.71 1.73
N VAL A 295 19.37 0.75 2.32
CA VAL A 295 19.65 -0.68 2.11
C VAL A 295 19.34 -1.11 0.68
N LEU A 296 18.15 -0.75 0.17
CA LEU A 296 17.71 -1.19 -1.15
C LEU A 296 18.63 -0.68 -2.27
N PRO A 297 18.97 0.62 -2.38
CA PRO A 297 19.87 1.11 -3.44
C PRO A 297 21.27 0.48 -3.40
N ILE A 298 21.78 0.14 -2.21
CA ILE A 298 23.11 -0.46 -2.03
C ILE A 298 23.10 -1.95 -2.38
N ILE A 299 22.10 -2.70 -1.94
CA ILE A 299 22.05 -4.16 -2.10
C ILE A 299 21.59 -4.57 -3.50
N THR A 300 20.72 -3.78 -4.14
CA THR A 300 20.18 -4.04 -5.49
C THR A 300 21.27 -4.36 -6.52
N PRO A 301 22.32 -3.54 -6.71
CA PRO A 301 23.38 -3.83 -7.67
C PRO A 301 24.28 -5.03 -7.28
N LEU A 302 24.35 -5.39 -6.00
CA LEU A 302 25.26 -6.42 -5.49
C LEU A 302 24.68 -7.83 -5.60
N VAL A 303 23.39 -7.98 -5.33
CA VAL A 303 22.78 -9.29 -5.02
C VAL A 303 21.65 -9.66 -6.00
N GLY A 304 21.13 -8.68 -6.73
CA GLY A 304 20.02 -8.85 -7.67
C GLY A 304 18.66 -8.96 -6.98
N GLU A 305 17.60 -8.65 -7.73
CA GLU A 305 16.25 -8.45 -7.19
C GLU A 305 15.63 -9.75 -6.65
N LYS A 306 15.94 -10.90 -7.26
CA LYS A 306 15.44 -12.20 -6.81
C LYS A 306 15.87 -12.49 -5.37
N LEU A 307 17.16 -12.31 -5.05
CA LEU A 307 17.64 -12.65 -3.72
C LEU A 307 17.12 -11.68 -2.67
N ILE A 308 16.95 -10.40 -3.02
CA ILE A 308 16.34 -9.40 -2.14
C ILE A 308 14.89 -9.79 -1.83
N LEU A 309 14.12 -10.22 -2.84
CA LEU A 309 12.75 -10.71 -2.63
C LEU A 309 12.72 -11.94 -1.71
N CYS A 310 13.58 -12.95 -1.95
CA CYS A 310 13.65 -14.14 -1.10
C CYS A 310 14.05 -13.77 0.35
N ALA A 311 15.06 -12.92 0.54
CA ALA A 311 15.50 -12.48 1.85
C ALA A 311 14.40 -11.69 2.59
N ALA A 312 13.67 -10.83 1.88
CA ALA A 312 12.55 -10.08 2.43
C ALA A 312 11.38 -10.98 2.83
N LEU A 313 11.03 -11.97 2.01
CA LEU A 313 9.98 -12.95 2.33
C LEU A 313 10.37 -13.84 3.52
N LEU A 314 11.62 -14.32 3.56
CA LEU A 314 12.13 -15.07 4.71
C LEU A 314 12.07 -14.23 5.99
N SER A 315 12.52 -12.97 5.91
CA SER A 315 12.43 -12.02 7.02
C SER A 315 10.99 -11.80 7.48
N ASN A 316 10.01 -11.68 6.55
CA ASN A 316 8.59 -11.57 6.92
C ASN A 316 8.03 -12.83 7.57
N ALA A 317 8.39 -14.02 7.09
CA ALA A 317 7.95 -15.27 7.70
C ALA A 317 8.46 -15.37 9.14
N VAL A 318 9.75 -15.12 9.36
CA VAL A 318 10.33 -15.09 10.71
C VAL A 318 9.69 -14.00 11.56
N TYR A 319 9.49 -12.79 11.02
CA TYR A 319 8.86 -11.68 11.72
C TYR A 319 7.45 -12.04 12.22
N ALA A 320 6.60 -12.59 11.34
CA ALA A 320 5.25 -13.03 11.70
C ALA A 320 5.28 -14.17 12.72
N LEU A 321 6.18 -15.14 12.56
CA LEU A 321 6.32 -16.26 13.50
C LEU A 321 6.70 -15.77 14.90
N LEU A 322 7.69 -14.86 14.99
CA LEU A 322 8.13 -14.32 16.26
C LEU A 322 7.03 -13.48 16.93
N PHE A 323 6.24 -12.71 16.17
CA PHE A 323 5.07 -12.02 16.73
C PHE A 323 4.02 -12.99 17.27
N GLY A 324 3.79 -14.11 16.57
CA GLY A 324 2.84 -15.13 16.98
C GLY A 324 3.25 -15.89 18.24
N LEU A 325 4.56 -16.02 18.47
CA LEU A 325 5.15 -16.71 19.62
C LEU A 325 5.61 -15.75 20.74
N ALA A 326 5.32 -14.46 20.63
CA ALA A 326 5.75 -13.47 21.61
C ALA A 326 5.12 -13.77 22.98
N TRP A 327 5.95 -13.90 24.02
CA TRP A 327 5.52 -14.19 25.38
C TRP A 327 5.55 -12.97 26.31
N ALA A 328 6.18 -11.87 25.88
CA ALA A 328 6.30 -10.66 26.69
C ALA A 328 6.34 -9.38 25.82
N PRO A 329 5.92 -8.22 26.37
CA PRO A 329 5.95 -6.92 25.68
C PRO A 329 7.29 -6.60 25.01
N TRP A 330 8.40 -6.78 25.73
CA TRP A 330 9.75 -6.42 25.24
C TRP A 330 10.16 -7.24 24.00
N VAL A 331 9.63 -8.46 23.84
CA VAL A 331 9.91 -9.31 22.68
C VAL A 331 9.37 -8.65 21.41
N THR A 332 8.19 -8.02 21.49
CA THR A 332 7.58 -7.33 20.34
C THR A 332 8.42 -6.13 19.88
N TYR A 333 9.02 -5.38 20.81
CA TYR A 333 9.95 -4.30 20.49
C TYR A 333 11.23 -4.81 19.84
N SER A 334 11.79 -5.92 20.34
CA SER A 334 12.96 -6.56 19.73
C SER A 334 12.66 -7.00 18.30
N ILE A 335 11.50 -7.63 18.06
CA ILE A 335 11.10 -8.07 16.71
C ILE A 335 10.95 -6.86 15.78
N ALA A 336 10.32 -5.77 16.24
CA ALA A 336 10.19 -4.53 15.48
C ALA A 336 11.56 -3.94 15.10
N ALA A 337 12.52 -3.90 16.03
CA ALA A 337 13.85 -3.35 15.80
C ALA A 337 14.66 -4.14 14.77
N PHE A 338 14.55 -5.47 14.75
CA PHE A 338 15.23 -6.34 13.79
C PHE A 338 14.44 -6.54 12.48
N GLY A 339 13.24 -5.96 12.36
CA GLY A 339 12.35 -6.08 11.19
C GLY A 339 12.78 -5.30 9.95
N VAL A 340 13.95 -4.67 9.92
CA VAL A 340 14.39 -3.74 8.86
C VAL A 340 14.19 -4.32 7.45
N VAL A 341 14.55 -5.58 7.21
CA VAL A 341 14.51 -6.23 5.88
C VAL A 341 13.08 -6.57 5.42
N ASN A 342 12.08 -6.60 6.32
CA ASN A 342 10.73 -7.05 6.00
C ASN A 342 10.00 -6.10 5.00
N VAL A 343 10.38 -4.83 4.91
CA VAL A 343 9.71 -3.83 4.08
C VAL A 343 10.06 -3.96 2.59
N LEU A 344 11.08 -4.75 2.25
CA LEU A 344 11.65 -4.79 0.90
C LEU A 344 10.87 -5.64 -0.11
N VAL A 345 9.83 -6.37 0.31
CA VAL A 345 9.03 -7.23 -0.59
C VAL A 345 8.44 -6.42 -1.75
N ARG A 346 7.67 -5.36 -1.44
CA ARG A 346 7.01 -4.51 -2.44
C ARG A 346 7.96 -3.91 -3.49
N PRO A 347 9.02 -3.15 -3.11
CA PRO A 347 9.91 -2.55 -4.11
C PRO A 347 10.69 -3.60 -4.93
N SER A 348 11.10 -4.70 -4.32
CA SER A 348 11.81 -5.79 -5.03
C SER A 348 10.92 -6.47 -6.04
N SER A 349 9.64 -6.68 -5.70
CA SER A 349 8.65 -7.22 -6.63
C SER A 349 8.38 -6.28 -7.80
N PHE A 350 8.23 -4.97 -7.57
CA PHE A 350 8.07 -4.00 -8.66
C PHE A 350 9.26 -4.03 -9.63
N ALA A 351 10.48 -4.05 -9.11
CA ALA A 351 11.69 -4.13 -9.91
C ALA A 351 11.74 -5.43 -10.74
N LEU A 352 11.39 -6.57 -10.13
CA LEU A 352 11.37 -7.86 -10.81
C LEU A 352 10.29 -7.93 -11.90
N ILE A 353 9.09 -7.42 -11.64
CA ILE A 353 8.00 -7.35 -12.64
C ILE A 353 8.41 -6.46 -13.82
N SER A 354 9.07 -5.33 -13.54
CA SER A 354 9.53 -4.42 -14.60
C SER A 354 10.59 -5.05 -15.52
N LYS A 355 11.41 -5.97 -15.02
CA LYS A 355 12.40 -6.72 -15.83
C LYS A 355 11.79 -7.89 -16.59
N ALA A 356 10.80 -8.57 -16.01
CA ALA A 356 10.20 -9.77 -16.58
C ALA A 356 9.13 -9.47 -17.66
N ALA A 357 8.49 -8.30 -17.61
CA ALA A 357 7.51 -7.86 -18.61
C ALA A 357 8.16 -7.08 -19.76
N SER A 358 7.53 -7.09 -20.94
CA SER A 358 7.90 -6.18 -22.04
C SER A 358 7.52 -4.73 -21.69
N SER A 359 8.16 -3.73 -22.30
CA SER A 359 7.83 -2.32 -22.07
C SER A 359 6.35 -2.00 -22.41
N THR A 360 5.78 -2.67 -23.41
CA THR A 360 4.37 -2.55 -23.81
C THR A 360 3.40 -3.26 -22.86
N ASP A 361 3.84 -4.29 -22.13
CA ASP A 361 2.99 -5.08 -21.24
C ASP A 361 3.23 -4.81 -19.75
N GLN A 362 4.20 -3.97 -19.39
CA GLN A 362 4.58 -3.73 -18.00
C GLN A 362 3.39 -3.23 -17.15
N GLY A 363 2.66 -2.22 -17.63
CA GLY A 363 1.48 -1.70 -16.93
C GLY A 363 0.36 -2.74 -16.81
N LYS A 364 0.17 -3.56 -17.87
CA LYS A 364 -0.81 -4.65 -17.89
C LYS A 364 -0.47 -5.74 -16.88
N ALA A 365 0.79 -6.17 -16.84
CA ALA A 365 1.27 -7.18 -15.89
C ALA A 365 1.18 -6.69 -14.44
N GLN A 366 1.58 -5.43 -14.18
CA GLN A 366 1.43 -4.82 -12.87
C GLN A 366 -0.04 -4.73 -12.44
N GLY A 367 -0.95 -4.37 -13.36
CA GLY A 367 -2.39 -4.33 -13.10
C GLY A 367 -2.95 -5.69 -12.68
N ILE A 368 -2.60 -6.78 -13.38
CA ILE A 368 -3.02 -8.14 -13.02
C ILE A 368 -2.47 -8.56 -11.66
N ILE A 369 -1.19 -8.30 -11.40
CA ILE A 369 -0.55 -8.66 -10.13
C ILE A 369 -1.17 -7.89 -8.96
N LEU A 370 -1.44 -6.59 -9.13
CA LEU A 370 -2.16 -5.79 -8.15
C LEU A 370 -3.60 -6.28 -7.94
N GLY A 371 -4.25 -6.78 -8.99
CA GLY A 371 -5.56 -7.45 -8.90
C GLY A 371 -5.49 -8.73 -8.05
N VAL A 372 -4.47 -9.57 -8.27
CA VAL A 372 -4.22 -10.77 -7.46
C VAL A 372 -3.96 -10.42 -5.99
N GLN A 373 -3.15 -9.39 -5.71
CA GLN A 373 -2.93 -8.90 -4.35
C GLN A 373 -4.21 -8.33 -3.73
N SER A 374 -5.04 -7.63 -4.50
CA SER A 374 -6.33 -7.12 -4.04
C SER A 374 -7.25 -8.27 -3.61
N PHE A 375 -7.30 -9.35 -4.40
CA PHE A 375 -8.04 -10.56 -4.06
C PHE A 375 -7.50 -11.25 -2.80
N SER A 376 -6.17 -11.34 -2.63
CA SER A 376 -5.57 -11.80 -1.36
C SER A 376 -5.93 -10.92 -0.18
N SER A 377 -5.94 -9.59 -0.37
CA SER A 377 -6.25 -8.62 0.68
C SER A 377 -7.71 -8.68 1.14
N LEU A 378 -8.60 -9.21 0.29
CA LEU A 378 -9.97 -9.58 0.62
C LEU A 378 -10.01 -10.86 1.47
N LEU A 379 -9.33 -11.93 1.03
CA LEU A 379 -9.37 -13.23 1.71
C LEU A 379 -8.65 -13.21 3.06
N SER A 380 -7.64 -12.36 3.21
CA SER A 380 -6.78 -12.37 4.38
C SER A 380 -7.52 -11.99 5.68
N PRO A 381 -8.24 -10.84 5.78
CA PRO A 381 -8.98 -10.52 6.99
C PRO A 381 -10.17 -11.46 7.23
N LEU A 382 -10.78 -12.05 6.20
CA LEU A 382 -11.82 -13.08 6.35
C LEU A 382 -11.34 -14.31 7.12
N ALA A 383 -10.08 -14.70 6.93
CA ALA A 383 -9.48 -15.81 7.67
C ALA A 383 -8.85 -15.35 9.00
N MET A 384 -8.06 -14.26 8.97
CA MET A 384 -7.23 -13.84 10.10
C MET A 384 -8.02 -13.16 11.22
N THR A 385 -9.10 -12.45 10.91
CA THR A 385 -9.94 -11.78 11.91
C THR A 385 -10.64 -12.76 12.84
N PRO A 386 -11.46 -13.73 12.35
CA PRO A 386 -12.11 -14.69 13.23
C PRO A 386 -11.09 -15.58 13.96
N LEU A 387 -9.97 -15.89 13.32
CA LEU A 387 -8.89 -16.64 13.96
C LEU A 387 -8.27 -15.85 15.12
N THR A 388 -8.02 -14.55 14.93
CA THR A 388 -7.54 -13.68 16.01
C THR A 388 -8.57 -13.59 17.13
N ASN A 389 -9.86 -13.44 16.81
CA ASN A 389 -10.92 -13.39 17.80
C ASN A 389 -11.03 -14.69 18.62
N LEU A 390 -10.96 -15.85 17.98
CA LEU A 390 -10.99 -17.15 18.66
C LEU A 390 -9.81 -17.35 19.62
N PHE A 391 -8.60 -17.03 19.19
CA PHE A 391 -7.40 -17.24 20.02
C PHE A 391 -7.17 -16.16 21.09
N LEU A 392 -7.88 -15.03 20.99
CA LEU A 392 -7.97 -14.04 22.06
C LEU A 392 -9.14 -14.29 23.02
N SER A 393 -10.11 -15.14 22.66
CA SER A 393 -11.24 -15.48 23.51
C SER A 393 -10.85 -16.54 24.56
N ARG A 394 -11.78 -16.81 25.48
CA ARG A 394 -11.63 -17.89 26.48
C ARG A 394 -11.82 -19.29 25.88
N ASP A 395 -12.33 -19.37 24.65
CA ASP A 395 -12.69 -20.61 23.96
C ASP A 395 -11.55 -21.13 23.07
N ALA A 396 -10.35 -20.56 23.20
CA ALA A 396 -9.20 -20.96 22.42
C ALA A 396 -8.85 -22.45 22.67
N PRO A 397 -8.67 -23.27 21.61
CA PRO A 397 -8.41 -24.70 21.75
C PRO A 397 -7.05 -25.02 22.40
N PHE A 398 -6.11 -24.08 22.34
CA PHE A 398 -4.82 -24.13 23.02
C PHE A 398 -4.28 -22.72 23.28
N ASN A 399 -3.33 -22.60 24.20
CA ASN A 399 -2.79 -21.31 24.62
C ASN A 399 -1.77 -20.76 23.61
N CYS A 400 -2.26 -20.06 22.58
CA CYS A 400 -1.44 -19.31 21.63
C CYS A 400 -2.20 -18.08 21.13
N LYS A 401 -2.15 -16.97 21.89
CA LYS A 401 -2.88 -15.74 21.54
C LYS A 401 -2.51 -15.17 20.17
N GLY A 402 -1.27 -15.41 19.72
CA GLY A 402 -0.74 -14.96 18.43
C GLY A 402 -0.86 -15.97 17.29
N PHE A 403 -1.72 -16.99 17.41
CA PHE A 403 -1.81 -18.07 16.41
C PHE A 403 -2.12 -17.57 14.98
N SER A 404 -2.89 -16.49 14.82
CA SER A 404 -3.13 -15.89 13.50
C SER A 404 -1.83 -15.43 12.81
N PHE A 405 -0.85 -14.93 13.56
CA PHE A 405 0.46 -14.56 13.03
C PHE A 405 1.30 -15.79 12.65
N VAL A 406 1.13 -16.92 13.36
CA VAL A 406 1.76 -18.19 12.98
C VAL A 406 1.19 -18.68 11.64
N CYS A 407 -0.13 -18.59 11.44
CA CYS A 407 -0.76 -18.90 10.15
C CYS A 407 -0.29 -17.93 9.04
N ALA A 408 -0.13 -16.64 9.35
CA ALA A 408 0.44 -15.68 8.42
C ALA A 408 1.88 -16.06 8.02
N SER A 409 2.72 -16.48 8.98
CA SER A 409 4.07 -16.99 8.71
C SER A 409 4.07 -18.19 7.76
N LEU A 410 3.14 -19.14 7.95
CA LEU A 410 3.02 -20.30 7.04
C LEU A 410 2.65 -19.86 5.62
N SER A 411 1.73 -18.90 5.48
CA SER A 411 1.40 -18.32 4.18
C SER A 411 2.61 -17.65 3.52
N VAL A 412 3.39 -16.87 4.28
CA VAL A 412 4.61 -16.23 3.77
C VAL A 412 5.71 -17.25 3.45
N ALA A 413 5.79 -18.36 4.18
CA ALA A 413 6.71 -19.46 3.85
C ALA A 413 6.35 -20.12 2.51
N ILE A 414 5.05 -20.28 2.21
CA ILE A 414 4.59 -20.73 0.88
C ILE A 414 4.99 -19.71 -0.20
N ALA A 415 4.84 -18.41 0.08
CA ALA A 415 5.28 -17.35 -0.83
C ALA A 415 6.79 -17.43 -1.12
N LEU A 416 7.60 -17.73 -0.10
CA LEU A 416 9.05 -17.91 -0.23
C LEU A 416 9.40 -19.11 -1.13
N CYS A 417 8.65 -20.22 -1.05
CA CYS A 417 8.83 -21.36 -1.95
C CYS A 417 8.62 -20.96 -3.43
N PHE A 418 7.59 -20.17 -3.73
CA PHE A 418 7.37 -19.65 -5.08
C PHE A 418 8.45 -18.66 -5.53
N ALA A 419 8.98 -17.85 -4.61
CA ALA A 419 10.10 -16.96 -4.91
C ALA A 419 11.39 -17.74 -5.23
N PHE A 420 11.67 -18.85 -4.55
CA PHE A 420 12.83 -19.70 -4.90
C PHE A 420 12.71 -20.32 -6.30
N MET A 421 11.49 -20.67 -6.71
CA MET A 421 11.16 -21.21 -8.04
C MET A 421 11.33 -20.19 -9.19
N LEU A 422 11.62 -18.92 -8.90
CA LEU A 422 11.92 -17.92 -9.93
C LEU A 422 13.15 -18.33 -10.74
N LYS A 423 13.00 -18.51 -12.04
CA LYS A 423 14.18 -18.69 -12.92
C LYS A 423 14.82 -17.31 -13.10
N PRO A 424 16.15 -17.17 -12.92
CA PRO A 424 16.81 -15.93 -13.29
C PRO A 424 16.62 -15.76 -14.79
N ASP A 425 15.95 -14.70 -15.21
CA ASP A 425 15.85 -14.37 -16.63
C ASP A 425 17.28 -14.13 -17.12
N THR A 426 17.82 -15.10 -17.88
CA THR A 426 19.04 -14.92 -18.64
C THR A 426 18.79 -13.72 -19.55
N SER A 427 19.47 -12.61 -19.26
CA SER A 427 19.56 -11.40 -20.08
C SER A 427 19.10 -11.64 -21.52
N LYS A 428 17.92 -11.14 -21.90
CA LYS A 428 17.58 -11.02 -23.32
C LYS A 428 18.71 -10.23 -23.95
N LYS A 429 19.53 -10.87 -24.80
CA LYS A 429 20.42 -10.16 -25.72
C LYS A 429 19.58 -9.11 -26.44
N PRO A 430 20.10 -7.90 -26.70
CA PRO A 430 19.42 -6.97 -27.57
C PRO A 430 19.13 -7.73 -28.88
N LEU A 431 17.86 -7.77 -29.28
CA LEU A 431 17.53 -8.12 -30.65
C LEU A 431 18.26 -7.10 -31.51
N GLU A 432 19.29 -7.54 -32.23
CA GLU A 432 19.78 -6.82 -33.39
C GLU A 432 18.56 -6.57 -34.26
N VAL A 433 18.17 -5.29 -34.32
CA VAL A 433 17.21 -4.83 -35.31
C VAL A 433 17.91 -5.06 -36.64
N ASP A 434 17.44 -6.06 -37.39
CA ASP A 434 17.83 -6.29 -38.78
C ASP A 434 17.75 -4.96 -39.54
N ALA A 435 18.91 -4.37 -39.76
CA ALA A 435 19.10 -3.24 -40.65
C ALA A 435 19.10 -3.74 -42.10
N GLU A 436 18.04 -4.43 -42.52
CA GLU A 436 17.81 -4.83 -43.92
C GLU A 436 16.33 -4.67 -44.31
N HIS A 437 15.79 -3.47 -44.08
CA HIS A 437 14.63 -3.00 -44.85
C HIS A 437 14.68 -1.48 -45.04
N ASN A 438 15.71 -1.01 -45.74
CA ASN A 438 15.68 0.30 -46.40
C ASN A 438 16.59 0.27 -47.65
N LYS A 439 16.20 -0.53 -48.64
CA LYS A 439 16.52 -0.26 -50.04
C LYS A 439 15.24 0.20 -50.72
N ALA A 440 14.98 1.50 -50.67
CA ALA A 440 14.07 2.12 -51.62
C ALA A 440 14.65 1.97 -53.04
N PRO A 441 13.84 1.65 -54.06
CA PRO A 441 14.31 1.64 -55.44
C PRO A 441 14.43 3.09 -55.92
N LEU A 442 15.65 3.47 -56.32
CA LEU A 442 15.89 4.63 -57.17
C LEU A 442 15.15 4.40 -58.49
N LEU A 443 14.12 5.21 -58.74
CA LEU A 443 13.59 5.42 -60.09
C LEU A 443 14.15 6.74 -60.62
N SER A 444 14.69 6.61 -61.82
CA SER A 444 15.18 7.58 -62.78
C SER A 444 14.32 8.82 -62.97
#